data_AF-A0A956I013-F1
#
_entry.id   AF-A0A956I013-F1
#
_cell.length_a   1.000
_cell.length_b   1.000
_cell.length_c   1.000
_cell.angle_alpha   90.00
_cell.angle_beta   90.00
_cell.angle_gamma   90.00
#
_symmetry.space_group_name_H-M   'P 1'
#
loop_
_entity.id
_entity.type
_entity.pdbx_description
1 polymer ?
#
loop_
_entity_poly.entity_id
_entity_poly.type
_entity_poly.pdbx_seq_one_letter_code
_entity_poly.pdbx_strand_id
1 'polypeptide(L)'
;ARDSVGGVMRSTVLMLGVLAGVVLVARPAVGQPAKTTDMRPRVDPPASEPLDVPRLDGPLRMHGAKLTQDELLKSVRAAIVTGLRPVGNTSVVFAAELRGSVNAAFRPRQKLKPLGYRAEIAAYRIARLLELDNVPPVVSRMVPVAAVREKIIPEFQAAAEEYVRALIPERVGEQDMVPVAAIYWIPDMRDPGLDASRRVERWTRHLQQSGRVRESELSWHRDIANVLVFDYLIGNPDRWSGSNLQGSHDGMRLYIRDHDLGFPEQDRVDRTRVLLETLMRTQKFSRRTVARLRDMTRASVAAEVAKDPRSREEAILSPAQLDGVMARRDTILSYVDSLVDEYGAERVLVFE
;
A
#
# COMPACT_ATOMS: atom_id res chain seq x y z
N ALA A 1 4.02 2.08 -63.77
CA ALA A 1 5.25 1.38 -63.39
C ALA A 1 6.06 2.28 -62.47
N ARG A 2 6.43 1.76 -61.30
CA ARG A 2 7.35 2.29 -60.26
C ARG A 2 6.80 3.46 -59.43
N ASP A 3 6.22 3.21 -58.26
CA ASP A 3 6.76 2.73 -56.96
C ASP A 3 7.37 3.87 -56.13
N SER A 4 6.61 4.32 -55.14
CA SER A 4 7.09 5.09 -53.99
C SER A 4 6.78 4.31 -52.70
N VAL A 5 7.79 3.61 -52.20
CA VAL A 5 7.77 2.92 -50.91
C VAL A 5 8.16 3.91 -49.83
N GLY A 6 7.18 4.33 -49.01
CA GLY A 6 7.40 5.09 -47.78
C GLY A 6 7.59 4.14 -46.60
N GLY A 7 8.84 3.87 -46.21
CA GLY A 7 9.18 3.15 -44.99
C GLY A 7 9.25 4.12 -43.80
N VAL A 8 8.37 3.93 -42.81
CA VAL A 8 8.43 4.62 -41.52
C VAL A 8 9.32 3.80 -40.58
N MET A 9 10.46 4.39 -40.25
CA MET A 9 11.46 3.89 -39.31
C MET A 9 10.91 3.89 -37.87
N ARG A 10 10.97 2.74 -37.20
CA ARG A 10 10.80 2.60 -35.75
C ARG A 10 12.10 3.02 -35.07
N SER A 11 12.07 4.08 -34.26
CA SER A 11 13.20 4.45 -33.39
C SER A 11 13.17 3.65 -32.08
N THR A 12 14.06 2.66 -32.00
CA THR A 12 14.47 2.00 -30.76
C THR A 12 15.60 2.83 -30.16
N VAL A 13 15.41 3.43 -28.99
CA VAL A 13 16.49 4.09 -28.23
C VAL A 13 17.10 3.07 -27.28
N LEU A 14 18.30 2.62 -27.62
CA LEU A 14 19.20 1.82 -26.79
C LEU A 14 20.14 2.80 -26.05
N MET A 15 20.06 2.91 -24.73
CA MET A 15 21.06 3.65 -23.95
C MET A 15 22.18 2.69 -23.51
N LEU A 16 23.36 2.87 -24.10
CA LEU A 16 24.63 2.30 -23.65
C LEU A 16 25.10 3.02 -22.38
N GLY A 17 25.37 2.25 -21.31
CA GLY A 17 26.09 2.72 -20.13
C GLY A 17 27.61 2.59 -20.33
N VAL A 18 28.32 3.70 -20.12
CA VAL A 18 29.79 3.77 -20.10
C VAL A 18 30.28 3.44 -18.68
N LEU A 19 31.12 2.41 -18.57
CA LEU A 19 31.92 2.06 -17.40
C LEU A 19 33.14 2.98 -17.31
N ALA A 20 33.28 3.70 -16.20
CA ALA A 20 34.54 4.33 -15.80
C ALA A 20 34.92 3.82 -14.40
N GLY A 21 36.03 3.08 -14.35
CA GLY A 21 36.57 2.49 -13.14
C GLY A 21 37.27 3.51 -12.25
N VAL A 22 37.07 3.38 -10.94
CA VAL A 22 37.92 3.99 -9.92
C VAL A 22 38.55 2.85 -9.14
N VAL A 23 39.87 2.75 -9.25
CA VAL A 23 40.73 1.86 -8.47
C VAL A 23 40.81 2.43 -7.05
N LEU A 24 40.26 1.73 -6.06
CA LEU A 24 40.47 2.05 -4.65
C LEU A 24 41.51 1.08 -4.06
N VAL A 25 42.62 1.66 -3.60
CA VAL A 25 43.75 0.96 -2.96
C VAL A 25 43.32 0.44 -1.59
N ALA A 26 43.52 -0.85 -1.35
CA ALA A 26 43.26 -1.53 -0.08
C ALA A 26 44.26 -1.09 1.00
N ARG A 27 43.76 -0.78 2.20
CA ARG A 27 44.55 -0.66 3.44
C ARG A 27 44.29 -1.87 4.35
N PRO A 28 45.30 -2.38 5.07
CA PRO A 28 45.18 -3.61 5.84
C PRO A 28 44.37 -3.42 7.13
N ALA A 29 43.71 -4.49 7.53
CA ALA A 29 42.81 -4.60 8.66
C ALA A 29 43.53 -4.46 10.00
N VAL A 30 43.05 -3.54 10.85
CA VAL A 30 43.34 -3.49 12.29
C VAL A 30 42.14 -4.07 13.00
N GLY A 31 42.36 -5.13 13.78
CA GLY A 31 41.32 -5.87 14.49
C GLY A 31 40.57 -5.01 15.49
N GLN A 32 39.24 -5.01 15.40
CA GLN A 32 38.36 -4.49 16.45
C GLN A 32 38.01 -5.61 17.44
N PRO A 33 38.08 -5.35 18.76
CA PRO A 33 37.63 -6.31 19.76
C PRO A 33 36.10 -6.43 19.73
N ALA A 34 35.62 -7.65 20.01
CA ALA A 34 34.20 -8.01 20.04
C ALA A 34 33.41 -7.08 20.98
N LYS A 35 32.41 -6.37 20.41
CA LYS A 35 31.41 -5.66 21.21
C LYS A 35 30.43 -6.68 21.79
N THR A 36 30.51 -6.86 23.10
CA THR A 36 29.44 -7.45 23.90
C THR A 36 28.16 -6.65 23.70
N THR A 37 27.14 -7.27 23.11
CA THR A 37 25.77 -6.74 23.05
C THR A 37 25.19 -6.74 24.46
N ASP A 38 25.14 -5.57 25.08
CA ASP A 38 24.40 -5.28 26.31
C ASP A 38 22.89 -5.48 26.03
N MET A 39 22.38 -6.67 26.37
CA MET A 39 20.94 -6.96 26.37
C MET A 39 20.31 -6.30 27.59
N ARG A 40 20.09 -4.99 27.53
CA ARG A 40 19.15 -4.36 28.46
C ARG A 40 17.73 -4.80 28.09
N PRO A 41 16.89 -5.19 29.07
CA PRO A 41 15.49 -5.47 28.81
C PRO A 41 14.83 -4.24 28.19
N ARG A 42 14.06 -4.47 27.12
CA ARG A 42 13.26 -3.44 26.45
C ARG A 42 12.21 -2.97 27.45
N VAL A 43 12.38 -1.76 27.97
CA VAL A 43 11.39 -1.11 28.83
C VAL A 43 10.26 -0.67 27.92
N ASP A 44 9.05 -1.19 28.16
CA ASP A 44 7.86 -0.70 27.48
C ASP A 44 7.72 0.81 27.76
N PRO A 45 7.52 1.65 26.74
CA PRO A 45 7.31 3.07 26.97
C PRO A 45 6.12 3.28 27.91
N PRO A 46 6.17 4.30 28.79
CA PRO A 46 5.05 4.61 29.68
C PRO A 46 3.78 4.79 28.85
N ALA A 47 2.69 4.15 29.27
CA ALA A 47 1.42 4.25 28.58
C ALA A 47 0.95 5.71 28.58
N SER A 48 0.96 6.35 27.41
CA SER A 48 0.30 7.64 27.22
C SER A 48 -1.19 7.50 27.51
N GLU A 49 -1.80 8.55 28.08
CA GLU A 49 -3.22 8.51 28.49
C GLU A 49 -4.12 8.00 27.34
N PRO A 50 -5.13 7.15 27.63
CA PRO A 50 -6.03 6.64 26.61
C PRO A 50 -6.71 7.81 25.88
N LEU A 51 -6.65 7.83 24.55
CA LEU A 51 -7.47 8.75 23.77
C LEU A 51 -8.90 8.20 23.76
N ASP A 52 -9.81 8.89 24.42
CA ASP A 52 -11.25 8.55 24.42
C ASP A 52 -11.87 8.92 23.06
N VAL A 53 -11.56 8.11 22.04
CA VAL A 53 -12.14 8.21 20.70
C VAL A 53 -13.04 7.00 20.47
N PRO A 54 -14.38 7.20 20.40
CA PRO A 54 -15.30 6.13 20.10
C PRO A 54 -14.94 5.42 18.79
N ARG A 55 -15.09 4.09 18.79
CA ARG A 55 -15.09 3.33 17.55
C ARG A 55 -16.22 3.80 16.66
N LEU A 56 -16.06 3.68 15.35
CA LEU A 56 -17.16 3.97 14.44
C LEU A 56 -18.30 2.98 14.69
N ASP A 57 -19.47 3.51 15.01
CA ASP A 57 -20.68 2.70 15.17
C ASP A 57 -21.17 2.22 13.80
N GLY A 58 -21.37 0.91 13.68
CA GLY A 58 -21.90 0.28 12.47
C GLY A 58 -20.84 -0.13 11.43
N PRO A 59 -21.28 -0.63 10.26
CA PRO A 59 -20.38 -1.19 9.26
C PRO A 59 -19.58 -0.09 8.54
N LEU A 60 -18.25 -0.26 8.47
CA LEU A 60 -17.36 0.65 7.77
C LEU A 60 -17.71 0.74 6.28
N ARG A 61 -17.82 1.96 5.75
CA ARG A 61 -18.11 2.23 4.34
C ARG A 61 -16.86 2.76 3.66
N MET A 62 -16.69 2.39 2.39
CA MET A 62 -15.65 3.00 1.56
C MET A 62 -16.10 4.39 1.11
N HIS A 63 -15.23 5.40 1.20
CA HIS A 63 -15.55 6.74 0.74
C HIS A 63 -15.91 6.76 -0.76
N GLY A 64 -17.04 7.38 -1.09
CA GLY A 64 -17.58 7.43 -2.45
C GLY A 64 -18.34 6.16 -2.87
N ALA A 65 -18.39 5.11 -2.04
CA ALA A 65 -19.16 3.90 -2.33
C ALA A 65 -20.53 3.90 -1.63
N LYS A 66 -21.54 3.34 -2.32
CA LYS A 66 -22.88 3.12 -1.73
C LYS A 66 -22.94 1.90 -0.82
N LEU A 67 -21.96 1.00 -0.93
CA LEU A 67 -21.89 -0.26 -0.21
C LEU A 67 -20.92 -0.16 0.96
N THR A 68 -21.17 -0.95 2.00
CA THR A 68 -20.21 -1.19 3.08
C THR A 68 -18.99 -1.95 2.56
N GLN A 69 -17.87 -1.87 3.26
CA GLN A 69 -16.68 -2.62 2.88
C GLN A 69 -16.95 -4.13 2.83
N ASP A 70 -17.78 -4.67 3.74
CA ASP A 70 -18.12 -6.10 3.76
C ASP A 70 -18.96 -6.53 2.55
N GLU A 71 -19.93 -5.70 2.14
CA GLU A 71 -20.69 -5.93 0.90
C GLU A 71 -19.80 -5.86 -0.34
N LEU A 72 -18.82 -4.95 -0.35
CA LEU A 72 -17.83 -4.85 -1.42
C LEU A 72 -16.95 -6.11 -1.47
N LEU A 73 -16.41 -6.57 -0.34
CA LEU A 73 -15.62 -7.81 -0.25
C LEU A 73 -16.41 -9.02 -0.78
N LYS A 74 -17.67 -9.16 -0.35
CA LYS A 74 -18.56 -10.24 -0.83
C LYS A 74 -18.72 -10.19 -2.35
N SER A 75 -18.93 -9.00 -2.90
CA SER A 75 -19.15 -8.79 -4.32
C SER A 75 -17.91 -9.11 -5.16
N VAL A 76 -16.75 -8.53 -4.85
CA VAL A 76 -15.52 -8.74 -5.64
C VAL A 76 -14.98 -10.17 -5.53
N ARG A 77 -15.27 -10.86 -4.41
CA ARG A 77 -14.90 -12.27 -4.22
C ARG A 77 -15.71 -13.22 -5.08
N ALA A 78 -17.04 -13.03 -5.14
CA ALA A 78 -17.95 -14.04 -5.68
C ALA A 78 -18.45 -13.75 -7.11
N ALA A 79 -18.46 -12.49 -7.55
CA ALA A 79 -19.05 -12.12 -8.83
C ALA A 79 -18.32 -12.77 -10.02
N ILE A 80 -19.07 -13.17 -11.04
CA ILE A 80 -18.53 -13.84 -12.24
C ILE A 80 -17.66 -12.85 -13.03
N VAL A 81 -16.46 -13.25 -13.42
CA VAL A 81 -15.57 -12.45 -14.28
C VAL A 81 -16.08 -12.53 -15.71
N THR A 82 -16.39 -11.38 -16.31
CA THR A 82 -16.85 -11.28 -17.69
C THR A 82 -15.76 -10.79 -18.64
N GLY A 83 -14.78 -10.03 -18.14
CA GLY A 83 -13.68 -9.51 -18.93
C GLY A 83 -12.48 -9.13 -18.07
N LEU A 84 -11.28 -9.20 -18.65
CA LEU A 84 -10.01 -8.83 -18.04
C LEU A 84 -9.25 -7.92 -19.01
N ARG A 85 -9.04 -6.67 -18.62
CA ARG A 85 -8.20 -5.72 -19.35
C ARG A 85 -6.87 -5.58 -18.61
N PRO A 86 -5.71 -5.91 -19.22
CA PRO A 86 -4.41 -5.59 -18.63
C PRO A 86 -4.28 -4.06 -18.44
N VAL A 87 -3.87 -3.63 -17.24
CA VAL A 87 -3.70 -2.19 -16.89
C VAL A 87 -2.40 -1.91 -16.14
N GLY A 88 -1.57 -2.93 -15.90
CA GLY A 88 -0.29 -2.77 -15.24
C GLY A 88 0.84 -2.43 -16.21
N ASN A 89 1.71 -1.50 -15.82
CA ASN A 89 2.89 -1.12 -16.62
C ASN A 89 4.10 -1.99 -16.28
N THR A 90 4.35 -2.20 -14.99
CA THR A 90 5.52 -2.91 -14.46
C THR A 90 5.21 -4.31 -13.95
N SER A 91 3.96 -4.59 -13.61
CA SER A 91 3.51 -5.89 -13.08
C SER A 91 2.18 -6.28 -13.73
N VAL A 92 1.83 -7.56 -13.69
CA VAL A 92 0.54 -8.04 -14.18
C VAL A 92 -0.55 -7.54 -13.24
N VAL A 93 -1.45 -6.71 -13.77
CA VAL A 93 -2.66 -6.22 -13.11
C VAL A 93 -3.76 -6.20 -14.15
N PHE A 94 -4.96 -6.69 -13.79
CA PHE A 94 -6.13 -6.63 -14.65
C PHE A 94 -7.20 -5.72 -14.05
N ALA A 95 -7.78 -4.82 -14.85
CA ALA A 95 -9.11 -4.31 -14.59
C ALA A 95 -10.10 -5.43 -14.94
N ALA A 96 -10.75 -5.99 -13.92
CA ALA A 96 -11.69 -7.08 -14.04
C ALA A 96 -13.12 -6.54 -14.08
N GLU A 97 -13.79 -6.81 -15.19
CA GLU A 97 -15.22 -6.61 -15.32
C GLU A 97 -15.94 -7.78 -14.65
N LEU A 98 -16.83 -7.46 -13.71
CA LEU A 98 -17.58 -8.45 -12.96
C LEU A 98 -19.07 -8.31 -13.26
N ARG A 99 -19.77 -9.45 -13.31
CA ARG A 99 -21.23 -9.45 -13.35
C ARG A 99 -21.79 -8.92 -12.04
N GLY A 100 -22.34 -7.71 -12.05
CA GLY A 100 -22.93 -7.07 -10.89
C GLY A 100 -22.78 -5.55 -10.94
N SER A 101 -22.82 -4.91 -9.77
CA SER A 101 -22.77 -3.45 -9.63
C SER A 101 -21.38 -2.89 -9.32
N VAL A 102 -20.36 -3.75 -9.19
CA VAL A 102 -18.99 -3.33 -8.88
C VAL A 102 -17.99 -4.10 -9.72
N ASN A 103 -16.88 -3.45 -10.07
CA ASN A 103 -15.73 -4.06 -10.72
C ASN A 103 -14.58 -4.23 -9.73
N ALA A 104 -13.50 -4.87 -10.18
CA ALA A 104 -12.29 -5.04 -9.37
C ALA A 104 -11.02 -4.79 -10.17
N ALA A 105 -9.93 -4.45 -9.47
CA ALA A 105 -8.59 -4.70 -9.98
C ALA A 105 -8.12 -6.06 -9.44
N PHE A 106 -7.66 -6.95 -10.32
CA PHE A 106 -7.05 -8.22 -9.97
C PHE A 106 -5.54 -8.10 -10.03
N ARG A 107 -4.89 -8.32 -8.88
CA ARG A 107 -3.42 -8.46 -8.78
C ARG A 107 -3.09 -9.92 -8.48
N PRO A 108 -2.76 -10.73 -9.51
CA PRO A 108 -2.44 -12.13 -9.31
C PRO A 108 -1.06 -12.33 -8.66
N ARG A 109 -0.87 -13.51 -8.06
CA ARG A 109 0.45 -14.04 -7.76
C ARG A 109 1.23 -14.22 -9.06
N GLN A 110 2.41 -13.62 -9.12
CA GLN A 110 3.19 -13.48 -10.34
C GLN A 110 4.69 -13.53 -10.07
N LYS A 111 5.49 -13.84 -11.10
CA LYS A 111 6.95 -14.04 -10.98
C LYS A 111 7.70 -12.81 -10.49
N LEU A 112 7.34 -11.62 -10.97
CA LEU A 112 8.08 -10.39 -10.63
C LEU A 112 7.85 -9.95 -9.18
N LYS A 113 6.61 -10.07 -8.69
CA LYS A 113 6.21 -9.73 -7.32
C LYS A 113 5.40 -10.87 -6.69
N PRO A 114 6.05 -11.99 -6.29
CA PRO A 114 5.34 -13.19 -5.82
C PRO A 114 4.48 -12.95 -4.57
N LEU A 115 4.87 -12.00 -3.71
CA LEU A 115 4.16 -11.66 -2.48
C LEU A 115 3.27 -10.41 -2.60
N GLY A 116 3.28 -9.72 -3.75
CA GLY A 116 2.59 -8.44 -3.90
C GLY A 116 1.08 -8.54 -3.64
N TYR A 117 0.43 -9.62 -4.11
CA TYR A 117 -0.99 -9.85 -3.85
C TYR A 117 -1.31 -10.00 -2.35
N ARG A 118 -0.42 -10.62 -1.56
CA ARG A 118 -0.57 -10.76 -0.11
C ARG A 118 -0.41 -9.42 0.59
N ALA A 119 0.51 -8.58 0.11
CA ALA A 119 0.71 -7.24 0.65
C ALA A 119 -0.54 -6.35 0.45
N GLU A 120 -1.21 -6.43 -0.70
CA GLU A 120 -2.49 -5.72 -0.92
C GLU A 120 -3.57 -6.15 0.08
N ILE A 121 -3.72 -7.46 0.31
CA ILE A 121 -4.68 -8.02 1.27
C ILE A 121 -4.33 -7.55 2.69
N ALA A 122 -3.06 -7.70 3.09
CA ALA A 122 -2.58 -7.32 4.42
C ALA A 122 -2.78 -5.82 4.70
N ALA A 123 -2.46 -4.97 3.72
CA ALA A 123 -2.66 -3.53 3.84
C ALA A 123 -4.13 -3.19 4.11
N TYR A 124 -5.06 -3.73 3.32
CA TYR A 124 -6.48 -3.51 3.58
C TYR A 124 -6.93 -3.99 4.97
N ARG A 125 -6.47 -5.16 5.42
CA ARG A 125 -6.81 -5.67 6.77
C ARG A 125 -6.30 -4.74 7.86
N ILE A 126 -5.07 -4.24 7.76
CA ILE A 126 -4.53 -3.27 8.72
C ILE A 126 -5.28 -1.93 8.62
N ALA A 127 -5.61 -1.46 7.42
CA ALA A 127 -6.40 -0.24 7.22
C ALA A 127 -7.77 -0.33 7.90
N ARG A 128 -8.40 -1.51 7.87
CA ARG A 128 -9.66 -1.76 8.57
C ARG A 128 -9.52 -1.71 10.09
N LEU A 129 -8.43 -2.23 10.67
CA LEU A 129 -8.14 -2.06 12.11
C LEU A 129 -7.95 -0.59 12.50
N LEU A 130 -7.39 0.20 11.58
CA LEU A 130 -7.21 1.64 11.73
C LEU A 130 -8.49 2.44 11.42
N GLU A 131 -9.59 1.77 11.08
CA GLU A 131 -10.86 2.39 10.68
C GLU A 131 -10.73 3.36 9.49
N LEU A 132 -9.79 3.10 8.57
CA LEU A 132 -9.62 3.90 7.36
C LEU A 132 -10.72 3.58 6.34
N ASP A 133 -11.47 4.60 5.96
CA ASP A 133 -12.56 4.56 4.96
C ASP A 133 -12.07 4.81 3.53
N ASN A 134 -10.77 5.02 3.32
CA ASN A 134 -10.18 5.45 2.06
C ASN A 134 -9.13 4.48 1.50
N VAL A 135 -9.08 3.25 2.02
CA VAL A 135 -8.30 2.14 1.45
C VAL A 135 -9.29 1.18 0.76
N PRO A 136 -9.13 0.87 -0.54
CA PRO A 136 -10.09 0.04 -1.26
C PRO A 136 -10.18 -1.35 -0.62
N PRO A 137 -11.40 -1.92 -0.45
CA PRO A 137 -11.55 -3.28 0.04
C PRO A 137 -10.82 -4.31 -0.82
N VAL A 138 -10.06 -5.20 -0.16
CA VAL A 138 -9.29 -6.27 -0.81
C VAL A 138 -9.58 -7.61 -0.17
N VAL A 139 -9.77 -8.63 -1.00
CA VAL A 139 -9.92 -10.02 -0.55
C VAL A 139 -9.18 -10.97 -1.47
N SER A 140 -8.69 -12.07 -0.93
CA SER A 140 -8.20 -13.16 -1.78
C SER A 140 -9.31 -13.78 -2.62
N ARG A 141 -8.94 -14.17 -3.84
CA ARG A 141 -9.80 -14.94 -4.74
C ARG A 141 -8.94 -15.91 -5.54
N MET A 142 -9.46 -17.10 -5.78
CA MET A 142 -8.87 -18.06 -6.70
C MET A 142 -9.50 -17.90 -8.08
N VAL A 143 -8.68 -17.79 -9.12
CA VAL A 143 -9.13 -17.65 -10.51
C VAL A 143 -8.50 -18.76 -11.35
N PRO A 144 -9.26 -19.52 -12.15
CA PRO A 144 -8.66 -20.50 -13.06
C PRO A 144 -7.73 -19.83 -14.06
N VAL A 145 -6.54 -20.40 -14.29
CA VAL A 145 -5.60 -19.87 -15.29
C VAL A 145 -6.22 -19.86 -16.68
N ALA A 146 -7.01 -20.88 -17.02
CA ALA A 146 -7.78 -20.92 -18.26
C ALA A 146 -8.75 -19.74 -18.38
N ALA A 147 -9.42 -19.35 -17.28
CA ALA A 147 -10.30 -18.19 -17.28
C ALA A 147 -9.53 -16.88 -17.50
N VAL A 148 -8.29 -16.75 -16.99
CA VAL A 148 -7.44 -15.59 -17.32
C VAL A 148 -7.19 -15.52 -18.83
N ARG A 149 -6.78 -16.63 -19.45
CA ARG A 149 -6.54 -16.73 -20.90
C ARG A 149 -7.77 -16.39 -21.74
N GLU A 150 -8.93 -16.92 -21.34
CA GLU A 150 -10.18 -16.82 -22.11
C GLU A 150 -10.92 -15.50 -21.92
N LYS A 151 -10.75 -14.86 -20.76
CA LYS A 151 -11.48 -13.62 -20.41
C LYS A 151 -10.68 -12.36 -20.67
N ILE A 152 -9.42 -12.46 -21.10
CA ILE A 152 -8.70 -11.30 -21.62
C ILE A 152 -9.50 -10.71 -22.80
N ILE A 153 -9.67 -9.38 -22.80
CA ILE A 153 -10.48 -8.72 -23.82
C ILE A 153 -9.82 -8.86 -25.21
N PRO A 154 -10.60 -8.84 -26.31
CA PRO A 154 -10.09 -9.13 -27.65
C PRO A 154 -8.86 -8.31 -28.07
N GLU A 155 -8.79 -7.05 -27.66
CA GLU A 155 -7.68 -6.13 -27.91
C GLU A 155 -6.32 -6.68 -27.43
N PHE A 156 -6.30 -7.46 -26.35
CA PHE A 156 -5.08 -8.00 -25.72
C PHE A 156 -4.92 -9.51 -25.91
N GLN A 157 -5.79 -10.15 -26.70
CA GLN A 157 -5.83 -11.62 -26.79
C GLN A 157 -4.54 -12.23 -27.37
N ALA A 158 -3.88 -11.53 -28.31
CA ALA A 158 -2.61 -11.98 -28.89
C ALA A 158 -1.48 -12.09 -27.84
N ALA A 159 -1.56 -11.32 -26.75
CA ALA A 159 -0.60 -11.32 -25.65
C ALA A 159 -1.04 -12.18 -24.45
N ALA A 160 -2.18 -12.88 -24.52
CA ALA A 160 -2.75 -13.62 -23.40
C ALA A 160 -1.78 -14.64 -22.79
N GLU A 161 -1.03 -15.37 -23.63
CA GLU A 161 -0.04 -16.35 -23.16
C GLU A 161 1.14 -15.70 -22.43
N GLU A 162 1.50 -14.46 -22.76
CA GLU A 162 2.55 -13.73 -22.04
C GLU A 162 2.12 -13.44 -20.60
N TYR A 163 0.90 -12.93 -20.43
CA TYR A 163 0.33 -12.70 -19.11
C TYR A 163 0.22 -14.00 -18.30
N VAL A 164 -0.26 -15.08 -18.91
CA VAL A 164 -0.37 -16.39 -18.26
C VAL A 164 1.00 -16.92 -17.84
N ARG A 165 2.03 -16.82 -18.70
CA ARG A 165 3.40 -17.25 -18.37
C ARG A 165 4.02 -16.46 -17.22
N ALA A 166 3.56 -15.24 -16.95
CA ALA A 166 4.04 -14.43 -15.83
C ALA A 166 3.41 -14.82 -14.48
N LEU A 167 2.33 -15.60 -14.48
CA LEU A 167 1.63 -16.03 -13.26
C LEU A 167 2.38 -17.16 -12.53
N ILE A 168 2.11 -17.28 -11.23
CA ILE A 168 2.51 -18.43 -10.42
C ILE A 168 1.22 -19.16 -10.00
N PRO A 169 0.82 -20.22 -10.72
CA PRO A 169 -0.35 -21.00 -10.38
C PRO A 169 -0.08 -21.95 -9.21
N GLU A 170 -1.16 -22.42 -8.60
CA GLU A 170 -1.22 -23.55 -7.69
C GLU A 170 -2.25 -24.57 -8.20
N ARG A 171 -1.98 -25.86 -7.96
CA ARG A 171 -2.88 -26.94 -8.36
C ARG A 171 -3.97 -27.10 -7.31
N VAL A 172 -5.24 -26.95 -7.71
CA VAL A 172 -6.41 -27.19 -6.85
C VAL A 172 -7.28 -28.23 -7.53
N GLY A 173 -7.26 -29.46 -7.02
CA GLY A 173 -7.84 -30.61 -7.72
C GLY A 173 -7.13 -30.82 -9.06
N GLU A 174 -7.89 -30.86 -10.14
CA GLU A 174 -7.36 -31.04 -11.51
C GLU A 174 -7.02 -29.71 -12.21
N GLN A 175 -7.36 -28.56 -11.62
CA GLN A 175 -7.24 -27.25 -12.26
C GLN A 175 -6.03 -26.45 -11.75
N ASP A 176 -5.35 -25.75 -12.67
CA ASP A 176 -4.40 -24.70 -12.30
C ASP A 176 -5.17 -23.42 -11.98
N MET A 177 -5.03 -22.98 -10.73
CA MET A 177 -5.66 -21.78 -10.20
C MET A 177 -4.58 -20.76 -9.84
N VAL A 178 -4.83 -19.48 -10.05
CA VAL A 178 -3.96 -18.41 -9.59
C VAL A 178 -4.64 -17.67 -8.43
N PRO A 179 -3.96 -17.48 -7.29
CA PRO A 179 -4.46 -16.59 -6.27
C PRO A 179 -4.31 -15.14 -6.71
N VAL A 180 -5.35 -14.35 -6.47
CA VAL A 180 -5.39 -12.93 -6.79
C VAL A 180 -5.84 -12.13 -5.58
N ALA A 181 -5.28 -10.94 -5.40
CA ALA A 181 -5.93 -9.89 -4.63
C ALA A 181 -7.01 -9.26 -5.52
N ALA A 182 -8.28 -9.46 -5.13
CA ALA A 182 -9.43 -8.80 -5.74
C ALA A 182 -9.69 -7.49 -4.99
N ILE A 183 -9.30 -6.39 -5.60
CA ILE A 183 -9.34 -5.03 -5.04
C ILE A 183 -10.57 -4.34 -5.61
N TYR A 184 -11.42 -3.74 -4.78
CA TYR A 184 -12.55 -2.94 -5.26
C TYR A 184 -12.09 -1.84 -6.23
N TRP A 185 -12.73 -1.79 -7.40
CA TRP A 185 -12.45 -0.76 -8.40
C TRP A 185 -13.14 0.55 -8.02
N ILE A 186 -12.35 1.57 -7.71
CA ILE A 186 -12.86 2.91 -7.42
C ILE A 186 -13.14 3.64 -8.74
N PRO A 187 -14.39 4.06 -9.01
CA PRO A 187 -14.72 4.82 -10.20
C PRO A 187 -14.18 6.25 -10.13
N ASP A 188 -13.89 6.83 -11.30
CA ASP A 188 -13.65 8.27 -11.51
C ASP A 188 -12.54 8.91 -10.64
N MET A 189 -11.51 8.13 -10.29
CA MET A 189 -10.31 8.63 -9.63
C MET A 189 -9.59 9.67 -10.48
N ARG A 190 -8.97 10.66 -9.81
CA ARG A 190 -8.18 11.71 -10.46
C ARG A 190 -6.82 11.83 -9.79
N ASP A 191 -5.80 12.13 -10.57
CA ASP A 191 -4.49 12.49 -10.05
C ASP A 191 -4.50 13.96 -9.57
N PRO A 192 -4.31 14.23 -8.27
CA PRO A 192 -4.23 15.60 -7.77
C PRO A 192 -2.86 16.26 -7.95
N GLY A 193 -1.86 15.53 -8.44
CA GLY A 193 -0.48 15.99 -8.66
C GLY A 193 0.27 16.33 -7.36
N LEU A 194 -0.05 15.63 -6.26
CA LEU A 194 0.49 15.90 -4.93
C LEU A 194 1.94 15.46 -4.71
N ASP A 195 2.45 14.60 -5.58
CA ASP A 195 3.83 14.15 -5.64
C ASP A 195 4.75 15.15 -6.34
N ALA A 196 4.21 16.16 -7.04
CA ALA A 196 4.99 17.26 -7.58
C ALA A 196 5.68 18.07 -6.46
N SER A 197 6.98 18.36 -6.59
CA SER A 197 7.83 18.93 -5.52
C SER A 197 7.23 20.16 -4.84
N ARG A 198 6.68 21.11 -5.63
CA ARG A 198 6.03 22.32 -5.08
C ARG A 198 4.79 22.01 -4.23
N ARG A 199 4.04 20.95 -4.57
CA ARG A 199 2.89 20.50 -3.78
C ARG A 199 3.37 19.81 -2.51
N VAL A 200 4.40 18.96 -2.61
CA VAL A 200 5.07 18.33 -1.46
C VAL A 200 5.49 19.36 -0.42
N GLU A 201 6.23 20.39 -0.83
CA GLU A 201 6.64 21.48 0.06
C GLU A 201 5.44 22.19 0.70
N ARG A 202 4.38 22.46 -0.07
CA ARG A 202 3.19 23.17 0.41
C ARG A 202 2.45 22.38 1.48
N TRP A 203 2.06 21.14 1.20
CA TRP A 203 1.30 20.35 2.19
C TRP A 203 2.20 19.95 3.38
N THR A 204 3.50 19.76 3.16
CA THR A 204 4.45 19.53 4.27
C THR A 204 4.42 20.71 5.22
N ARG A 205 4.57 21.95 4.69
CA ARG A 205 4.50 23.16 5.52
C ARG A 205 3.21 23.24 6.32
N HIS A 206 2.06 22.91 5.73
CA HIS A 206 0.77 22.93 6.43
C HIS A 206 0.68 21.88 7.56
N LEU A 207 1.29 20.71 7.37
CA LEU A 207 1.30 19.61 8.35
C LEU A 207 2.37 19.76 9.44
N GLN A 208 3.37 20.64 9.27
CA GLN A 208 4.30 21.02 10.33
C GLN A 208 3.65 21.97 11.34
N GLN A 209 4.14 22.01 12.59
CA GLN A 209 3.57 22.82 13.68
C GLN A 209 3.54 24.33 13.40
N SER A 210 4.43 24.82 12.53
CA SER A 210 4.47 26.22 12.09
C SER A 210 3.41 26.58 11.05
N GLY A 211 2.84 25.58 10.36
CA GLY A 211 1.81 25.78 9.35
C GLY A 211 0.39 25.79 9.92
N ARG A 212 -0.54 26.33 9.13
CA ARG A 212 -1.97 26.28 9.40
C ARG A 212 -2.68 25.52 8.29
N VAL A 213 -3.55 24.58 8.68
CA VAL A 213 -4.47 23.93 7.76
C VAL A 213 -5.76 24.75 7.74
N ARG A 214 -6.26 25.08 6.55
CA ARG A 214 -7.57 25.77 6.42
C ARG A 214 -8.68 24.76 6.65
N GLU A 215 -9.81 25.22 7.19
CA GLU A 215 -10.97 24.36 7.46
C GLU A 215 -11.43 23.60 6.21
N SER A 216 -11.49 24.29 5.06
CA SER A 216 -11.82 23.69 3.76
C SER A 216 -10.82 22.65 3.25
N GLU A 217 -9.63 22.56 3.85
CA GLU A 217 -8.56 21.65 3.44
C GLU A 217 -8.31 20.54 4.49
N LEU A 218 -9.11 20.48 5.57
CA LEU A 218 -8.91 19.53 6.68
C LEU A 218 -8.96 18.08 6.23
N SER A 219 -10.01 17.67 5.50
CA SER A 219 -10.19 16.29 5.05
C SER A 219 -8.99 15.79 4.24
N TRP A 220 -8.48 16.66 3.37
CA TRP A 220 -7.38 16.35 2.48
C TRP A 220 -6.05 16.24 3.24
N HIS A 221 -5.76 17.17 4.15
CA HIS A 221 -4.54 17.11 4.96
C HIS A 221 -4.56 15.96 5.97
N ARG A 222 -5.73 15.63 6.52
CA ARG A 222 -5.94 14.42 7.31
C ARG A 222 -5.60 13.18 6.50
N ASP A 223 -6.11 13.07 5.28
CA ASP A 223 -5.85 11.92 4.44
C ASP A 223 -4.35 11.83 4.05
N ILE A 224 -3.67 12.95 3.79
CA ILE A 224 -2.20 12.98 3.59
C ILE A 224 -1.47 12.47 4.83
N ALA A 225 -1.82 12.97 6.03
CA ALA A 225 -1.21 12.53 7.27
C ALA A 225 -1.43 11.02 7.49
N ASN A 226 -2.64 10.52 7.21
CA ASN A 226 -2.95 9.09 7.28
C ASN A 226 -2.13 8.27 6.27
N VAL A 227 -1.92 8.75 5.03
CA VAL A 227 -1.06 8.10 4.05
C VAL A 227 0.37 7.97 4.57
N LEU A 228 0.94 9.05 5.12
CA LEU A 228 2.31 9.05 5.66
C LEU A 228 2.48 8.05 6.81
N VAL A 229 1.52 8.04 7.75
CA VAL A 229 1.47 7.08 8.85
C VAL A 229 1.32 5.65 8.32
N PHE A 230 0.40 5.44 7.39
CA PHE A 230 0.07 4.12 6.89
C PHE A 230 1.22 3.49 6.08
N ASP A 231 1.85 4.26 5.18
CA ASP A 231 2.99 3.77 4.40
C ASP A 231 4.21 3.50 5.29
N TYR A 232 4.46 4.31 6.32
CA TYR A 232 5.48 3.96 7.33
C TYR A 232 5.13 2.66 8.05
N LEU A 233 3.89 2.51 8.53
CA LEU A 233 3.43 1.34 9.27
C LEU A 233 3.60 0.04 8.46
N ILE A 234 3.21 0.05 7.19
CA ILE A 234 3.33 -1.13 6.31
C ILE A 234 4.70 -1.22 5.64
N GLY A 235 5.55 -0.21 5.75
CA GLY A 235 6.88 -0.18 5.15
C GLY A 235 6.86 -0.03 3.62
N ASN A 236 5.93 0.75 3.08
CA ASN A 236 5.76 0.95 1.64
C ASN A 236 6.51 2.20 1.12
N PRO A 237 7.58 2.05 0.33
CA PRO A 237 8.38 3.19 -0.13
C PRO A 237 7.83 3.89 -1.39
N ASP A 238 6.82 3.33 -2.06
CA ASP A 238 6.52 3.67 -3.47
C ASP A 238 5.39 4.69 -3.64
N ARG A 239 4.88 5.26 -2.55
CA ARG A 239 3.70 6.15 -2.57
C ARG A 239 3.88 7.43 -3.38
N TRP A 240 5.07 8.03 -3.28
CA TRP A 240 5.32 9.42 -3.68
C TRP A 240 5.96 9.53 -5.06
N SER A 241 5.71 8.55 -5.93
CA SER A 241 6.12 8.58 -7.32
C SER A 241 5.03 7.98 -8.23
N GLY A 242 5.06 8.31 -9.51
CA GLY A 242 4.26 7.64 -10.54
C GLY A 242 2.74 7.80 -10.41
N SER A 243 2.24 8.88 -9.81
CA SER A 243 0.79 9.10 -9.62
C SER A 243 0.10 8.02 -8.77
N ASN A 244 0.83 7.35 -7.87
CA ASN A 244 0.32 6.31 -6.96
C ASN A 244 -0.62 6.84 -5.86
N LEU A 245 -0.80 8.16 -5.80
CA LEU A 245 -1.76 8.83 -4.94
C LEU A 245 -2.90 9.38 -5.81
N GLN A 246 -4.11 8.88 -5.60
CA GLN A 246 -5.29 9.26 -6.36
C GLN A 246 -6.32 9.91 -5.44
N GLY A 247 -7.04 10.89 -5.94
CA GLY A 247 -8.12 11.57 -5.23
C GLY A 247 -9.50 11.14 -5.74
N SER A 248 -10.50 11.42 -4.91
CA SER A 248 -11.91 11.37 -5.30
C SER A 248 -12.20 12.40 -6.41
N HIS A 249 -13.26 12.15 -7.18
CA HIS A 249 -13.67 13.02 -8.29
C HIS A 249 -13.91 14.48 -7.88
N ASP A 250 -14.47 14.67 -6.67
CA ASP A 250 -14.75 15.97 -6.05
C ASP A 250 -13.51 16.64 -5.46
N GLY A 251 -12.36 15.97 -5.44
CA GLY A 251 -11.10 16.49 -4.90
C GLY A 251 -11.07 16.63 -3.38
N MET A 252 -12.01 16.00 -2.65
CA MET A 252 -12.14 16.16 -1.20
C MET A 252 -11.41 15.10 -0.38
N ARG A 253 -11.12 13.94 -0.97
CA ARG A 253 -10.50 12.79 -0.30
C ARG A 253 -9.39 12.16 -1.13
N LEU A 254 -8.45 11.50 -0.46
CA LEU A 254 -7.41 10.69 -1.08
C LEU A 254 -7.67 9.22 -0.87
N TYR A 255 -7.35 8.40 -1.87
CA TYR A 255 -7.36 6.95 -1.78
C TYR A 255 -5.94 6.41 -1.60
N ILE A 256 -5.77 5.56 -0.58
CA ILE A 256 -4.51 4.86 -0.33
C ILE A 256 -4.61 3.49 -1.00
N ARG A 257 -3.80 3.24 -2.03
CA ARG A 257 -3.85 2.03 -2.87
C ARG A 257 -2.46 1.52 -3.20
N ASP A 258 -2.30 0.47 -3.99
CA ASP A 258 -1.00 0.02 -4.50
C ASP A 258 0.02 -0.25 -3.38
N HIS A 259 -0.19 -1.37 -2.69
CA HIS A 259 0.59 -1.75 -1.50
C HIS A 259 1.52 -2.93 -1.76
N ASP A 260 1.74 -3.29 -3.03
CA ASP A 260 2.43 -4.52 -3.42
C ASP A 260 3.93 -4.56 -3.06
N LEU A 261 4.51 -3.42 -2.65
CA LEU A 261 5.87 -3.28 -2.13
C LEU A 261 5.94 -3.14 -0.59
N GLY A 262 4.81 -3.24 0.10
CA GLY A 262 4.74 -3.25 1.56
C GLY A 262 5.23 -4.56 2.20
N PHE A 263 5.35 -4.52 3.52
CA PHE A 263 5.70 -5.65 4.39
C PHE A 263 7.04 -6.32 4.04
N PRO A 264 8.16 -5.56 4.01
CA PRO A 264 9.47 -6.19 3.85
C PRO A 264 9.72 -7.19 4.99
N GLU A 265 10.27 -8.37 4.67
CA GLU A 265 10.67 -9.34 5.70
C GLU A 265 11.84 -8.84 6.56
N GLN A 266 12.69 -7.99 5.97
CA GLN A 266 13.81 -7.35 6.65
C GLN A 266 13.82 -5.86 6.31
N ASP A 267 13.83 -5.03 7.34
CA ASP A 267 13.97 -3.59 7.19
C ASP A 267 15.41 -3.27 6.79
N ARG A 268 15.57 -2.64 5.62
CA ARG A 268 16.87 -2.10 5.18
C ARG A 268 17.03 -0.70 5.75
N VAL A 269 18.15 -0.45 6.43
CA VAL A 269 18.43 0.82 7.13
C VAL A 269 18.13 2.04 6.26
N ASP A 270 18.60 2.06 5.01
CA ASP A 270 18.39 3.20 4.12
C ASP A 270 16.91 3.41 3.75
N ARG A 271 16.15 2.32 3.58
CA ARG A 271 14.71 2.41 3.30
C ARG A 271 13.94 2.88 4.52
N THR A 272 14.25 2.34 5.69
CA THR A 272 13.63 2.76 6.95
C THR A 272 13.90 4.23 7.22
N ARG A 273 15.11 4.72 6.94
CA ARG A 273 15.46 6.15 7.04
C ARG A 273 14.59 7.01 6.13
N VAL A 274 14.48 6.66 4.84
CA VAL A 274 13.65 7.42 3.87
C VAL A 274 12.17 7.41 4.27
N LEU A 275 11.66 6.28 4.77
CA LEU A 275 10.29 6.19 5.27
C LEU A 275 10.09 7.09 6.49
N LEU A 276 11.04 7.11 7.43
CA LEU A 276 10.99 7.95 8.62
C LEU A 276 11.05 9.44 8.25
N GLU A 277 11.98 9.83 7.38
CA GLU A 277 12.07 11.21 6.86
C GLU A 277 10.76 11.64 6.17
N THR A 278 10.10 10.71 5.50
CA THR A 278 8.78 10.95 4.88
C THR A 278 7.69 11.10 5.93
N LEU A 279 7.62 10.23 6.94
CA LEU A 279 6.70 10.34 8.07
C LEU A 279 6.85 11.69 8.79
N MET A 280 8.09 12.13 9.02
CA MET A 280 8.41 13.39 9.70
C MET A 280 7.95 14.65 8.96
N ARG A 281 7.45 14.52 7.73
CA ARG A 281 6.77 15.62 7.01
C ARG A 281 5.44 16.01 7.64
N THR A 282 4.87 15.17 8.52
CA THR A 282 3.70 15.52 9.31
C THR A 282 4.00 15.57 10.80
N GLN A 283 3.50 16.62 11.45
CA GLN A 283 3.44 16.77 12.91
C GLN A 283 1.99 16.95 13.40
N LYS A 284 1.03 16.72 12.50
CA LYS A 284 -0.41 16.85 12.70
C LYS A 284 -1.07 15.53 12.30
N PHE A 285 -1.84 14.94 13.21
CA PHE A 285 -2.33 13.58 13.10
C PHE A 285 -3.83 13.50 13.40
N SER A 286 -4.43 12.43 12.91
CA SER A 286 -5.78 12.09 13.30
C SER A 286 -5.79 11.45 14.67
N ARG A 287 -6.59 11.99 15.59
CA ARG A 287 -6.80 11.43 16.92
C ARG A 287 -7.31 10.01 16.85
N ARG A 288 -8.25 9.73 15.93
CA ARG A 288 -8.76 8.37 15.66
C ARG A 288 -7.65 7.44 15.20
N THR A 289 -6.86 7.81 14.19
CA THR A 289 -5.76 6.96 13.70
C THR A 289 -4.75 6.67 14.81
N VAL A 290 -4.37 7.68 15.60
CA VAL A 290 -3.44 7.50 16.73
C VAL A 290 -4.06 6.62 17.82
N ALA A 291 -5.33 6.81 18.17
CA ALA A 291 -6.04 5.95 19.13
C ALA A 291 -6.06 4.48 18.65
N ARG A 292 -6.38 4.24 17.37
CA ARG A 292 -6.37 2.89 16.79
C ARG A 292 -4.98 2.29 16.74
N LEU A 293 -3.93 3.09 16.51
CA LEU A 293 -2.54 2.64 16.64
C LEU A 293 -2.22 2.25 18.10
N ARG A 294 -2.62 3.05 19.10
CA ARG A 294 -2.42 2.71 20.52
C ARG A 294 -3.13 1.40 20.89
N ASP A 295 -4.34 1.18 20.38
CA ASP A 295 -5.10 -0.06 20.60
C ASP A 295 -4.57 -1.27 19.81
N MET A 296 -3.80 -1.03 18.75
CA MET A 296 -3.29 -2.09 17.87
C MET A 296 -2.30 -2.97 18.61
N THR A 297 -2.62 -4.26 18.72
CA THR A 297 -1.72 -5.29 19.24
C THR A 297 -1.34 -6.26 18.14
N ARG A 298 -0.22 -6.97 18.32
CA ARG A 298 0.21 -8.06 17.41
C ARG A 298 -0.91 -9.09 17.19
N ALA A 299 -1.62 -9.44 18.27
CA ALA A 299 -2.74 -10.37 18.22
C ALA A 299 -3.92 -9.81 17.41
N SER A 300 -4.25 -8.52 17.56
CA SER A 300 -5.30 -7.88 16.76
C SER A 300 -4.97 -7.85 15.27
N VAL A 301 -3.72 -7.57 14.89
CA VAL A 301 -3.25 -7.60 13.50
C VAL A 301 -3.35 -9.01 12.93
N ALA A 302 -2.83 -10.00 13.65
CA ALA A 302 -2.91 -11.40 13.24
C ALA A 302 -4.37 -11.86 13.08
N ALA A 303 -5.24 -11.51 14.02
CA ALA A 303 -6.66 -11.87 13.98
C ALA A 303 -7.40 -11.20 12.81
N GLU A 304 -7.15 -9.92 12.54
CA GLU A 304 -7.78 -9.24 11.40
C GLU A 304 -7.29 -9.81 10.07
N VAL A 305 -5.99 -10.03 9.94
CA VAL A 305 -5.40 -10.62 8.73
C VAL A 305 -5.97 -12.03 8.49
N ALA A 306 -6.16 -12.82 9.56
CA ALA A 306 -6.74 -14.16 9.50
C ALA A 306 -8.22 -14.21 9.05
N LYS A 307 -8.91 -13.07 8.98
CA LYS A 307 -10.27 -12.99 8.40
C LYS A 307 -10.26 -13.10 6.88
N ASP A 308 -9.10 -13.00 6.24
CA ASP A 308 -9.02 -13.30 4.82
C ASP A 308 -9.22 -14.80 4.56
N PRO A 309 -10.03 -15.20 3.57
CA PRO A 309 -10.33 -16.62 3.35
C PRO A 309 -9.09 -17.47 3.14
N ARG A 310 -8.05 -16.91 2.50
CA ARG A 310 -6.81 -17.62 2.15
C ARG A 310 -5.88 -17.86 3.35
N SER A 311 -6.15 -17.22 4.49
CA SER A 311 -5.37 -17.42 5.71
C SER A 311 -5.46 -18.83 6.28
N ARG A 312 -6.39 -19.67 5.79
CA ARG A 312 -6.51 -21.08 6.18
C ARG A 312 -5.49 -21.97 5.47
N GLU A 313 -5.08 -21.58 4.27
CA GLU A 313 -4.17 -22.33 3.40
C GLU A 313 -2.74 -21.79 3.47
N GLU A 314 -2.59 -20.47 3.53
CA GLU A 314 -1.30 -19.80 3.54
C GLU A 314 -1.40 -18.55 4.43
N ALA A 315 -0.48 -18.38 5.38
CA ALA A 315 -0.42 -17.16 6.18
C ALA A 315 -0.31 -15.96 5.22
N ILE A 316 -1.03 -14.86 5.45
CA ILE A 316 -0.93 -13.67 4.58
C ILE A 316 0.32 -12.88 4.93
N LEU A 317 0.64 -12.73 6.22
CA LEU A 317 1.90 -12.18 6.72
C LEU A 317 2.67 -13.24 7.50
N SER A 318 4.00 -13.24 7.38
CA SER A 318 4.89 -14.05 8.22
C SER A 318 5.00 -13.47 9.64
N PRO A 319 5.47 -14.25 10.63
CA PRO A 319 5.75 -13.74 11.97
C PRO A 319 6.68 -12.52 11.96
N ALA A 320 7.75 -12.55 11.17
CA ALA A 320 8.69 -11.43 11.05
C ALA A 320 8.04 -10.17 10.47
N GLN A 321 7.13 -10.31 9.49
CA GLN A 321 6.39 -9.18 8.95
C GLN A 321 5.42 -8.57 9.98
N LEU A 322 4.76 -9.41 10.80
CA LEU A 322 3.92 -8.94 11.91
C LEU A 322 4.76 -8.18 12.94
N ASP A 323 5.92 -8.70 13.30
CA ASP A 323 6.83 -8.05 14.24
C ASP A 323 7.35 -6.71 13.69
N GLY A 324 7.63 -6.64 12.38
CA GLY A 324 7.99 -5.41 11.69
C GLY A 324 6.88 -4.35 11.71
N VAL A 325 5.63 -4.74 11.53
CA VAL A 325 4.47 -3.83 11.69
C VAL A 325 4.43 -3.26 13.11
N MET A 326 4.62 -4.10 14.13
CA MET A 326 4.62 -3.65 15.52
C MET A 326 5.79 -2.71 15.85
N ALA A 327 7.00 -3.01 15.37
CA ALA A 327 8.15 -2.13 15.57
C ALA A 327 7.93 -0.75 14.92
N ARG A 328 7.33 -0.71 13.73
CA ARG A 328 7.02 0.56 13.04
C ARG A 328 5.87 1.31 13.73
N ARG A 329 4.84 0.61 14.21
CA ARG A 329 3.79 1.19 15.08
C ARG A 329 4.40 1.86 16.30
N ASP A 330 5.29 1.18 17.02
CA ASP A 330 5.91 1.72 18.24
C ASP A 330 6.75 2.97 17.92
N THR A 331 7.42 2.99 16.77
CA THR A 331 8.17 4.17 16.31
C THR A 331 7.24 5.35 15.99
N ILE A 332 6.10 5.11 15.34
CA ILE A 332 5.08 6.14 15.09
C ILE A 332 4.58 6.72 16.42
N LEU A 333 4.22 5.85 17.37
CA LEU A 333 3.70 6.30 18.66
C LEU A 333 4.75 7.08 19.46
N SER A 334 6.00 6.63 19.47
CA SER A 334 7.09 7.38 20.10
C SER A 334 7.30 8.76 19.47
N TYR A 335 7.14 8.88 18.14
CA TYR A 335 7.23 10.17 17.45
C TYR A 335 6.03 11.08 17.74
N VAL A 336 4.82 10.53 17.76
CA VAL A 336 3.61 11.30 18.10
C VAL A 336 3.66 11.77 19.56
N ASP A 337 4.03 10.89 20.49
CA ASP A 337 4.08 11.20 21.92
C ASP A 337 5.14 12.28 22.20
N SER A 338 6.31 12.24 21.55
CA SER A 338 7.29 13.32 21.71
C SER A 338 6.81 14.68 21.19
N LEU A 339 6.04 14.70 20.09
CA LEU A 339 5.39 15.92 19.61
C LEU A 339 4.30 16.40 20.57
N VAL A 340 3.54 15.48 21.19
CA VAL A 340 2.52 15.82 22.19
C VAL A 340 3.17 16.44 23.42
N ASP A 341 4.29 15.90 23.89
CA ASP A 341 5.06 16.45 25.00
C ASP A 341 5.60 17.86 24.68
N GLU A 342 6.05 18.10 23.45
CA GLU A 342 6.62 19.38 23.03
C GLU A 342 5.56 20.45 22.73
N TYR A 343 4.47 20.10 22.05
CA TYR A 343 3.49 21.05 21.51
C TYR A 343 2.09 20.96 22.13
N GLY A 344 1.81 19.92 22.92
CA GLY A 344 0.50 19.63 23.47
C GLY A 344 -0.42 18.87 22.50
N ALA A 345 -1.28 18.02 23.06
CA ALA A 345 -2.15 17.12 22.32
C ALA A 345 -3.03 17.82 21.28
N GLU A 346 -3.62 18.97 21.63
CA GLU A 346 -4.53 19.72 20.73
C GLU A 346 -3.83 20.29 19.49
N ARG A 347 -2.51 20.49 19.55
CA ARG A 347 -1.74 20.95 18.39
C ARG A 347 -1.25 19.82 17.49
N VAL A 348 -1.18 18.60 18.03
CA VAL A 348 -0.68 17.42 17.34
C VAL A 348 -1.83 16.58 16.80
N LEU A 349 -2.88 16.36 17.59
CA LEU A 349 -4.07 15.57 17.26
C LEU A 349 -5.18 16.48 16.71
N VAL A 350 -4.90 17.12 15.58
CA VAL A 350 -5.73 18.19 15.01
C VAL A 350 -6.90 17.70 14.17
N PHE A 351 -6.90 16.43 13.77
CA PHE A 351 -7.99 15.86 12.98
C PHE A 351 -8.78 14.87 13.84
N GLU A 352 -10.08 15.11 13.94
CA GLU A 352 -11.10 14.33 14.67
C GLU A 352 -10.88 14.10 16.17
#